data_AF-A0A182HUD4-F1
#
_entry.id   AF-A0A182HUD4-F1
#
_cell.length_a   1.000
_cell.length_b   1.000
_cell.length_c   1.000
_cell.angle_alpha   90.00
_cell.angle_beta   90.00
_cell.angle_gamma   90.00
#
_symmetry.space_group_name_H-M   'P 1'
#
loop_
_entity.id
_entity.type
_entity.pdbx_description
1 polymer ?
#
loop_
_entity_poly.entity_id
_entity_poly.type
_entity_poly.pdbx_seq_one_letter_code
_entity_poly.pdbx_strand_id
1 'polypeptide(L)'
;MQLSVVDVVKTFDGEIRKCTAISNNCRKIMYKTVFNNESLPPLYSKTRWGGIFEMLNHFFKQEDFFNELGQQHSELDLTEQWDFIKEYVAAFEPVYISTKAMQAKHTKNPGNRFVEPLTKALKNRLKNLKESIVFKAALLLDPRFNYLNSKFFNQEEKEEIRSFIISTSERIHLCKAKVQPSSSSSPSNAPNGTPNSSSDFDLYFTELYGGSLPEQNAEEIQTSANKILRQLISLDAEAHQNSHFDVWNFWLMRKSTHPELYEVAT
;
A
#
# COMPACT_ATOMS: atom_id res chain seq x y z
N MET A 1 -18.72 7.99 7.29
CA MET A 1 -18.10 9.04 8.11
C MET A 1 -16.62 9.19 7.79
N GLN A 2 -15.75 8.22 8.08
CA GLN A 2 -14.30 8.37 7.82
C GLN A 2 -13.93 8.65 6.35
N LEU A 3 -14.58 8.00 5.38
CA LEU A 3 -14.31 8.26 3.95
C LEU A 3 -14.74 9.67 3.53
N SER A 4 -15.91 10.12 3.96
CA SER A 4 -16.42 11.47 3.70
C SER A 4 -15.52 12.56 4.29
N VAL A 5 -14.95 12.30 5.48
CA VAL A 5 -13.95 13.18 6.10
C VAL A 5 -12.67 13.23 5.26
N VAL A 6 -12.19 12.07 4.82
CA VAL A 6 -10.99 11.98 3.97
C VAL A 6 -11.16 12.77 2.67
N ASP A 7 -12.34 12.76 2.06
CA ASP A 7 -12.59 13.50 0.82
C ASP A 7 -12.48 15.02 1.00
N VAL A 8 -12.96 15.55 2.14
CA VAL A 8 -12.77 16.98 2.48
C VAL A 8 -11.31 17.26 2.86
N VAL A 9 -10.67 16.40 3.66
CA VAL A 9 -9.28 16.61 4.08
C VAL A 9 -8.32 16.66 2.89
N LYS A 10 -8.57 15.88 1.83
CA LYS A 10 -7.76 15.89 0.59
C LYS A 10 -7.75 17.25 -0.11
N THR A 11 -8.81 18.07 -0.01
CA THR A 11 -8.83 19.39 -0.65
C THR A 11 -7.88 20.38 0.01
N PHE A 12 -7.43 20.09 1.24
CA PHE A 12 -6.51 20.92 2.03
C PHE A 12 -5.11 20.30 2.17
N ASP A 13 -4.76 19.31 1.35
CA ASP A 13 -3.48 18.59 1.45
C ASP A 13 -2.26 19.53 1.34
N GLY A 14 -2.38 20.65 0.61
CA GLY A 14 -1.35 21.69 0.52
C GLY A 14 -1.02 22.33 1.87
N GLU A 15 -2.02 22.80 2.60
CA GLU A 15 -1.84 23.43 3.93
C GLU A 15 -1.40 22.41 4.98
N ILE A 16 -1.95 21.20 4.91
CA ILE A 16 -1.56 20.09 5.79
C ILE A 16 -0.07 19.77 5.59
N ARG A 17 0.43 19.74 4.35
CA ARG A 17 1.85 19.49 4.07
C ARG A 17 2.76 20.55 4.67
N LYS A 18 2.36 21.84 4.70
CA LYS A 18 3.15 22.90 5.35
C LYS A 18 3.29 22.62 6.86
N CYS A 19 2.18 22.32 7.52
CA CYS A 19 2.18 21.96 8.95
C CYS A 19 3.01 20.68 9.21
N THR A 20 2.92 19.70 8.31
CA THR A 20 3.71 18.45 8.41
C THR A 20 5.20 18.69 8.22
N ALA A 21 5.60 19.61 7.34
CA ALA A 21 6.99 19.98 7.17
C ALA A 21 7.56 20.58 8.47
N ILE A 22 6.79 21.44 9.14
CA ILE A 22 7.15 22.03 10.44
C ILE A 22 7.24 20.96 11.53
N SER A 23 6.26 20.05 11.60
CA SER A 23 6.31 18.89 12.50
C SER A 23 7.57 18.04 12.28
N ASN A 24 7.97 17.82 11.04
CA ASN A 24 9.21 17.11 10.72
C ASN A 24 10.46 17.91 11.11
N ASN A 25 10.45 19.24 10.92
CA ASN A 25 11.53 20.11 11.33
C ASN A 25 11.76 20.06 12.85
N CYS A 26 10.71 19.97 13.67
CA CYS A 26 10.81 19.83 15.13
C CYS A 26 11.66 18.63 15.58
N ARG A 27 11.82 17.61 14.72
CA ARG A 27 12.59 16.39 15.00
C ARG A 27 14.06 16.48 14.58
N LYS A 28 14.47 17.57 13.96
CA LYS A 28 15.88 17.79 13.60
C LYS A 28 16.74 17.80 14.86
N ILE A 29 17.96 17.28 14.74
CA ILE A 29 18.90 17.12 15.86
C ILE A 29 19.11 18.44 16.62
N MET A 30 19.12 19.57 15.89
CA MET A 30 19.30 20.90 16.46
C MET A 30 18.21 21.33 17.46
N TYR A 31 17.02 20.72 17.42
CA TYR A 31 15.93 21.02 18.36
C TYR A 31 15.73 19.95 19.42
N LYS A 32 16.59 18.93 19.47
CA LYS A 32 16.46 17.84 20.43
C LYS A 32 16.44 18.34 21.88
N THR A 33 17.22 19.38 22.18
CA THR A 33 17.26 20.02 23.51
C THR A 33 15.99 20.78 23.84
N VAL A 34 15.33 21.40 22.85
CA VAL A 34 14.05 22.11 23.02
C VAL A 34 12.94 21.11 23.37
N PHE A 35 12.87 20.00 22.63
CA PHE A 35 11.85 18.96 22.81
C PHE A 35 12.25 17.85 23.79
N ASN A 36 13.22 18.10 24.68
CA ASN A 36 13.53 17.16 25.77
C ASN A 36 12.48 17.19 26.87
N ASN A 37 11.95 18.38 27.17
CA ASN A 37 10.92 18.60 28.18
C ASN A 37 9.53 18.82 27.58
N GLU A 38 9.49 19.22 26.30
CA GLU A 38 8.25 19.47 25.57
C GLU A 38 7.88 18.32 24.64
N SER A 39 6.58 18.07 24.50
CA SER A 39 6.06 16.99 23.65
C SER A 39 6.14 17.33 22.16
N LEU A 40 6.64 16.38 21.35
CA LEU A 40 6.69 16.52 19.90
C LEU A 40 5.29 16.36 19.26
N PRO A 41 4.96 17.13 18.20
CA PRO A 41 3.72 16.93 17.46
C PRO A 41 3.66 15.52 16.87
N PRO A 42 2.59 14.73 17.03
CA PRO A 42 2.58 13.31 16.64
C PRO A 42 2.80 13.08 15.14
N LEU A 43 3.49 11.97 14.80
CA LEU A 43 3.57 11.50 13.41
C LEU A 43 2.29 10.76 13.02
N TYR A 44 1.92 10.86 11.75
CA TYR A 44 0.77 10.16 11.21
C TYR A 44 1.08 9.44 9.90
N SER A 45 0.38 8.34 9.66
CA SER A 45 0.33 7.72 8.33
C SER A 45 -0.53 8.56 7.40
N LYS A 46 -0.03 8.91 6.21
CA LYS A 46 -0.74 9.75 5.20
C LYS A 46 -2.18 9.29 4.90
N THR A 47 -2.49 8.01 5.10
CA THR A 47 -3.80 7.41 4.85
C THR A 47 -4.83 7.60 5.99
N ARG A 48 -4.48 8.21 7.13
CA ARG A 48 -5.36 8.33 8.30
C ARG A 48 -5.55 9.77 8.73
N TRP A 49 -6.70 10.34 8.38
CA TRP A 49 -7.11 11.69 8.77
C TRP A 49 -7.08 11.93 10.30
N GLY A 50 -7.33 10.90 11.11
CA GLY A 50 -7.27 11.01 12.56
C GLY A 50 -5.89 11.42 13.09
N GLY A 51 -4.81 11.00 12.42
CA GLY A 51 -3.47 11.42 12.81
C GLY A 51 -3.15 12.85 12.35
N ILE A 52 -3.74 13.31 11.25
CA ILE A 52 -3.66 14.73 10.83
C ILE A 52 -4.31 15.60 11.91
N PHE A 53 -5.51 15.22 12.36
CA PHE A 53 -6.19 15.93 13.44
C PHE A 53 -5.36 15.94 14.73
N GLU A 54 -4.79 14.81 15.13
CA GLU A 54 -3.94 14.73 16.33
C GLU A 54 -2.71 15.68 16.24
N MET A 55 -2.08 15.78 15.07
CA MET A 55 -0.96 16.70 14.83
C MET A 55 -1.39 18.17 14.90
N LEU A 56 -2.47 18.55 14.20
CA LEU A 56 -2.93 19.94 14.17
C LEU A 56 -3.49 20.38 15.53
N ASN A 57 -4.17 19.48 16.24
CA ASN A 57 -4.65 19.72 17.60
C ASN A 57 -3.48 19.86 18.60
N HIS A 58 -2.34 19.19 18.35
CA HIS A 58 -1.13 19.38 19.15
C HIS A 58 -0.59 20.80 19.00
N PHE A 59 -0.44 21.29 17.76
CA PHE A 59 -0.03 22.67 17.50
C PHE A 59 -0.98 23.67 18.14
N PHE A 60 -2.29 23.48 17.95
CA PHE A 60 -3.32 24.33 18.53
C PHE A 60 -3.23 24.43 20.07
N LYS A 61 -2.99 23.31 20.75
CA LYS A 61 -2.87 23.29 22.22
C LYS A 61 -1.59 23.93 22.75
N GLN A 62 -0.59 24.12 21.91
CA GLN A 62 0.73 24.64 22.25
C GLN A 62 1.05 25.90 21.45
N GLU A 63 0.02 26.68 21.09
CA GLU A 63 0.14 27.85 20.23
C GLU A 63 1.19 28.86 20.73
N ASP A 64 1.18 29.18 22.03
CA ASP A 64 2.14 30.10 22.64
C ASP A 64 3.59 29.61 22.48
N PHE A 65 3.83 28.33 22.76
CA PHE A 65 5.15 27.71 22.61
C PHE A 65 5.64 27.75 21.16
N PHE A 66 4.78 27.42 20.20
CA PHE A 66 5.16 27.44 18.79
C PHE A 66 5.33 28.86 18.23
N ASN A 67 4.62 29.85 18.77
CA ASN A 67 4.83 31.26 18.44
C ASN A 67 6.20 31.76 18.92
N GLU A 68 6.58 31.46 20.16
CA GLU A 68 7.91 31.80 20.67
C GLU A 68 9.02 31.07 19.91
N LEU A 69 8.79 29.79 19.60
CA LEU A 69 9.75 28.97 18.87
C LEU A 69 9.94 29.45 17.42
N GLY A 70 8.87 29.87 16.76
CA GLY A 70 8.90 30.44 15.40
C GLY A 70 9.66 31.75 15.31
N GLN A 71 9.62 32.59 16.36
CA GLN A 71 10.42 33.82 16.44
C GLN A 71 11.92 33.53 16.52
N GLN A 72 12.30 32.44 17.20
CA GLN A 72 13.70 32.03 17.34
C GLN A 72 14.20 31.22 16.13
N HIS A 73 13.30 30.50 15.47
CA HIS A 73 13.59 29.56 14.39
C HIS A 73 12.54 29.68 13.29
N SER A 74 12.86 30.43 12.24
CA SER A 74 11.91 30.74 11.16
C SER A 74 11.43 29.50 10.40
N GLU A 75 12.17 28.39 10.41
CA GLU A 75 11.75 27.12 9.81
C GLU A 75 10.71 26.34 10.65
N LEU A 76 10.43 26.81 11.87
CA LEU A 76 9.38 26.31 12.76
C LEU A 76 8.21 27.29 12.90
N ASP A 77 8.24 28.40 12.17
CA ASP A 77 7.21 29.42 12.21
C ASP A 77 5.89 28.92 11.60
N LEU A 78 4.80 29.05 12.38
CA LEU A 78 3.43 28.68 12.02
C LEU A 78 2.53 29.90 11.82
N THR A 79 3.08 31.12 11.80
CA THR A 79 2.30 32.37 11.79
C THR A 79 1.27 32.40 10.66
N GLU A 80 1.61 31.94 9.45
CA GLU A 80 0.70 31.90 8.30
C GLU A 80 -0.33 30.74 8.36
N GLN A 81 -0.10 29.74 9.21
CA GLN A 81 -0.90 28.51 9.28
C GLN A 81 -1.88 28.50 10.45
N TRP A 82 -1.81 29.46 11.37
CA TRP A 82 -2.65 29.46 12.58
C TRP A 82 -4.14 29.51 12.30
N ASP A 83 -4.59 30.36 11.37
CA ASP A 83 -6.01 30.45 11.00
C ASP A 83 -6.51 29.11 10.47
N PHE A 84 -5.73 28.47 9.58
CA PHE A 84 -6.03 27.14 9.08
C PHE A 84 -6.08 26.09 10.20
N ILE A 85 -5.12 26.09 11.12
CA ILE A 85 -5.08 25.12 12.23
C ILE A 85 -6.31 25.27 13.12
N LYS A 86 -6.67 26.51 13.48
CA LYS A 86 -7.82 26.80 14.35
C LYS A 86 -9.13 26.38 13.71
N GLU A 87 -9.35 26.77 12.45
CA GLU A 87 -10.55 26.38 11.69
C GLU A 87 -10.64 24.87 11.50
N TYR A 88 -9.52 24.21 11.19
CA TYR A 88 -9.47 22.76 11.02
C TYR A 88 -9.81 22.04 12.32
N VAL A 89 -9.16 22.39 13.44
CA VAL A 89 -9.42 21.73 14.72
C VAL A 89 -10.88 21.94 15.13
N ALA A 90 -11.40 23.16 15.02
CA ALA A 90 -12.80 23.46 15.34
C ALA A 90 -13.80 22.65 14.50
N ALA A 91 -13.54 22.50 13.20
CA ALA A 91 -14.44 21.76 12.30
C ALA A 91 -14.38 20.24 12.49
N PHE A 92 -13.19 19.68 12.71
CA PHE A 92 -12.97 18.24 12.73
C PHE A 92 -13.00 17.61 14.14
N GLU A 93 -12.89 18.39 15.21
CA GLU A 93 -12.93 17.88 16.59
C GLU A 93 -14.22 17.09 16.92
N PRO A 94 -15.44 17.59 16.62
CA PRO A 94 -16.68 16.83 16.89
C PRO A 94 -16.71 15.49 16.15
N VAL A 95 -16.15 15.45 14.94
CA VAL A 95 -16.09 14.26 14.09
C VAL A 95 -15.07 13.26 14.62
N TYR A 96 -13.92 13.75 15.11
CA TYR A 96 -12.87 12.95 15.74
C TYR A 96 -13.38 12.28 17.02
N ILE A 97 -14.02 13.04 17.91
CA ILE A 97 -14.64 12.52 19.15
C ILE A 97 -15.69 11.45 18.80
N SER A 98 -16.58 11.76 17.87
CA SER A 98 -17.63 10.82 17.42
C SER A 98 -17.04 9.52 16.87
N THR A 99 -15.97 9.63 16.07
CA THR A 99 -15.28 8.47 15.48
C THR A 99 -14.64 7.60 16.55
N LYS A 100 -13.92 8.20 17.52
CA LYS A 100 -13.31 7.45 18.63
C LYS A 100 -14.36 6.80 19.53
N ALA A 101 -15.46 7.50 19.81
CA ALA A 101 -16.57 6.96 20.58
C ALA A 101 -17.25 5.77 19.88
N MET A 102 -17.43 5.84 18.54
CA MET A 102 -17.94 4.71 17.75
C MET A 102 -16.97 3.53 17.73
N GLN A 103 -15.66 3.79 17.57
CA GLN A 103 -14.63 2.74 17.58
C GLN A 103 -14.52 2.06 18.96
N ALA A 104 -14.65 2.81 20.05
CA ALA A 104 -14.64 2.25 21.40
C ALA A 104 -15.88 1.37 21.68
N LYS A 105 -17.01 1.65 21.00
CA LYS A 105 -18.28 0.91 21.13
C LYS A 105 -18.43 -0.22 20.10
N HIS A 106 -17.38 -0.99 19.80
CA HIS A 106 -17.51 -2.27 19.08
C HIS A 106 -18.27 -3.32 19.93
N THR A 107 -19.53 -3.04 20.26
CA THR A 107 -20.48 -3.96 20.89
C THR A 107 -21.48 -4.39 19.82
N LYS A 108 -21.70 -5.70 19.71
CA LYS A 108 -22.82 -6.25 18.94
C LYS A 108 -24.09 -5.62 19.52
N ASN A 109 -24.82 -4.83 18.72
CA ASN A 109 -26.10 -4.27 19.12
C ASN A 109 -27.21 -5.00 18.36
N PRO A 110 -27.67 -6.17 18.87
CA PRO A 110 -28.53 -7.10 18.13
C PRO A 110 -29.95 -6.61 17.82
N GLY A 111 -30.28 -5.34 18.06
CA GLY A 111 -31.58 -4.73 17.74
C GLY A 111 -31.56 -3.58 16.73
N ASN A 112 -30.41 -3.28 16.11
CA ASN A 112 -30.32 -2.12 15.21
C ASN A 112 -30.73 -2.50 13.77
N ARG A 113 -31.71 -1.75 13.23
CA ARG A 113 -32.29 -1.94 11.87
C ARG A 113 -31.28 -1.93 10.72
N PHE A 114 -30.08 -1.39 10.92
CA PHE A 114 -29.00 -1.34 9.93
C PHE A 114 -28.02 -2.51 10.04
N VAL A 115 -28.06 -3.31 11.12
CA VAL A 115 -27.12 -4.42 11.34
C VAL A 115 -27.29 -5.50 10.29
N GLU A 116 -28.54 -5.89 9.97
CA GLU A 116 -28.79 -6.90 8.94
C GLU A 116 -28.39 -6.41 7.53
N PRO A 117 -28.83 -5.23 7.05
CA PRO A 117 -28.37 -4.69 5.77
C PRO A 117 -26.85 -4.53 5.69
N LEU A 118 -26.22 -4.03 6.74
CA LEU A 118 -24.77 -3.83 6.78
C LEU A 118 -24.02 -5.16 6.79
N THR A 119 -24.46 -6.13 7.59
CA THR A 119 -23.89 -7.48 7.61
C THR A 119 -24.02 -8.14 6.25
N LYS A 120 -25.18 -7.98 5.58
CA LYS A 120 -25.40 -8.47 4.22
C LYS A 120 -24.46 -7.79 3.23
N ALA A 121 -24.30 -6.47 3.30
CA ALA A 121 -23.40 -5.73 2.43
C ALA A 121 -21.93 -6.14 2.62
N LEU A 122 -21.49 -6.34 3.87
CA LEU A 122 -20.14 -6.82 4.20
C LEU A 122 -19.91 -8.25 3.72
N LYS A 123 -20.89 -9.15 3.91
CA LYS A 123 -20.83 -10.52 3.38
C LYS A 123 -20.75 -10.54 1.86
N ASN A 124 -21.52 -9.69 1.18
CA ASN A 124 -21.47 -9.57 -0.28
C ASN A 124 -20.11 -9.06 -0.75
N ARG A 125 -19.57 -8.02 -0.11
CA ARG A 125 -18.22 -7.53 -0.44
C ARG A 125 -17.15 -8.58 -0.21
N LEU A 126 -17.24 -9.33 0.90
CA LEU A 126 -16.32 -10.43 1.17
C LEU A 126 -16.42 -11.53 0.11
N LYS A 127 -17.63 -11.86 -0.36
CA LYS A 127 -17.84 -12.82 -1.43
C LYS A 127 -17.14 -12.37 -2.72
N ASN A 128 -17.39 -11.13 -3.16
CA ASN A 128 -16.76 -10.58 -4.36
C ASN A 128 -15.23 -10.55 -4.25
N LEU A 129 -14.71 -10.21 -3.06
CA LEU A 129 -13.26 -10.20 -2.82
C LEU A 129 -12.66 -11.61 -2.94
N LYS A 130 -13.35 -12.64 -2.42
CA LYS A 130 -12.93 -14.04 -2.53
C LYS A 130 -12.95 -14.59 -3.95
N GLU A 131 -13.76 -14.00 -4.83
CA GLU A 131 -13.82 -14.37 -6.26
C GLU A 131 -12.64 -13.78 -7.06
N SER A 132 -11.95 -12.76 -6.55
CA SER A 132 -10.82 -12.12 -7.22
C SER A 132 -9.58 -13.02 -7.26
N ILE A 133 -9.06 -13.33 -8.46
CA ILE A 133 -7.86 -14.16 -8.65
C ILE A 133 -6.63 -13.59 -7.92
N VAL A 134 -6.48 -12.26 -7.89
CA VAL A 134 -5.39 -11.57 -7.17
C VAL A 134 -5.47 -11.84 -5.66
N PHE A 135 -6.69 -11.83 -5.10
CA PHE A 135 -6.89 -12.07 -3.68
C PHE A 135 -6.66 -13.54 -3.35
N LYS A 136 -7.09 -14.46 -4.23
CA LYS A 136 -6.79 -15.88 -4.11
C LYS A 136 -5.29 -16.16 -4.18
N ALA A 137 -4.56 -15.50 -5.08
CA ALA A 137 -3.10 -15.59 -5.19
C ALA A 137 -2.38 -15.13 -3.92
N ALA A 138 -2.79 -13.99 -3.35
CA ALA A 138 -2.24 -13.50 -2.09
C ALA A 138 -2.44 -14.51 -0.94
N LEU A 139 -3.60 -15.17 -0.89
CA LEU A 139 -3.89 -16.20 0.10
C LEU A 139 -3.11 -17.50 -0.15
N LEU A 140 -2.84 -17.87 -1.41
CA LEU A 140 -2.02 -19.04 -1.73
C LEU A 140 -0.55 -18.83 -1.35
N LEU A 141 -0.06 -17.59 -1.41
CA LEU A 141 1.28 -17.20 -0.99
C LEU A 141 1.40 -16.95 0.53
N ASP A 142 0.30 -17.02 1.28
CA ASP A 142 0.32 -16.84 2.72
C ASP A 142 0.37 -18.21 3.42
N PRO A 143 1.46 -18.54 4.16
CA PRO A 143 1.63 -19.86 4.79
C PRO A 143 0.64 -20.13 5.94
N ARG A 144 -0.13 -19.13 6.36
CA ARG A 144 -1.24 -19.32 7.30
C ARG A 144 -2.46 -19.94 6.61
N PHE A 145 -2.59 -19.75 5.30
CA PHE A 145 -3.73 -20.24 4.51
C PHE A 145 -3.34 -21.39 3.59
N ASN A 146 -2.10 -21.40 3.08
CA ASN A 146 -1.57 -22.50 2.27
C ASN A 146 -0.57 -23.35 3.07
N TYR A 147 -1.00 -24.56 3.42
CA TYR A 147 -0.23 -25.52 4.20
C TYR A 147 -0.73 -26.94 3.91
N LEU A 148 -0.01 -27.94 4.42
CA LEU A 148 -0.32 -29.35 4.21
C LEU A 148 -1.75 -29.69 4.67
N ASN A 149 -2.56 -30.22 3.75
CA ASN A 149 -3.99 -30.53 3.94
C ASN A 149 -4.90 -29.30 4.17
N SER A 150 -4.47 -28.09 3.79
CA SER A 150 -5.36 -26.93 3.75
C SER A 150 -6.55 -27.20 2.83
N LYS A 151 -7.76 -27.00 3.35
CA LYS A 151 -9.03 -27.10 2.60
C LYS A 151 -9.47 -25.75 2.03
N PHE A 152 -8.61 -24.75 2.08
CA PHE A 152 -8.97 -23.38 1.71
C PHE A 152 -9.18 -23.25 0.20
N PHE A 153 -8.37 -23.94 -0.60
CA PHE A 153 -8.52 -24.05 -2.05
C PHE A 153 -8.58 -25.53 -2.44
N ASN A 154 -9.43 -25.85 -3.40
CA ASN A 154 -9.39 -27.17 -4.04
C ASN A 154 -8.22 -27.24 -5.05
N GLN A 155 -7.97 -28.42 -5.60
CA GLN A 155 -6.84 -28.65 -6.50
C GLN A 155 -6.93 -27.83 -7.81
N GLU A 156 -8.12 -27.75 -8.40
CA GLU A 156 -8.38 -26.99 -9.62
C GLU A 156 -8.17 -25.48 -9.41
N GLU A 157 -8.67 -24.94 -8.30
CA GLU A 157 -8.43 -23.55 -7.90
C GLU A 157 -6.94 -23.28 -7.68
N LYS A 158 -6.21 -24.20 -7.05
CA LYS A 158 -4.76 -24.06 -6.87
C LYS A 158 -4.03 -23.99 -8.21
N GLU A 159 -4.42 -24.79 -9.19
CA GLU A 159 -3.82 -24.80 -10.52
C GLU A 159 -4.10 -23.50 -11.30
N GLU A 160 -5.33 -22.98 -11.21
CA GLU A 160 -5.71 -21.69 -11.78
C GLU A 160 -4.87 -20.54 -11.15
N ILE A 161 -4.81 -20.51 -9.82
CA ILE A 161 -4.06 -19.49 -9.07
C ILE A 161 -2.56 -19.57 -9.37
N ARG A 162 -1.99 -20.77 -9.46
CA ARG A 162 -0.57 -20.98 -9.81
C ARG A 162 -0.25 -20.47 -11.21
N SER A 163 -1.11 -20.77 -12.18
CA SER A 163 -0.98 -20.27 -13.55
C SER A 163 -0.96 -18.74 -13.58
N PHE A 164 -1.84 -18.11 -12.79
CA PHE A 164 -1.85 -16.65 -12.64
C PHE A 164 -0.57 -16.10 -11.99
N ILE A 165 -0.04 -16.75 -10.95
CA ILE A 165 1.22 -16.33 -10.28
C ILE A 165 2.41 -16.44 -11.24
N ILE A 166 2.51 -17.54 -11.99
CA ILE A 166 3.58 -17.76 -12.98
C ILE A 166 3.55 -16.67 -14.05
N SER A 167 2.39 -16.45 -14.67
CA SER A 167 2.21 -15.38 -15.66
C SER A 167 2.56 -14.00 -15.09
N THR A 168 2.24 -13.75 -13.82
CA THR A 168 2.62 -12.49 -13.14
C THR A 168 4.13 -12.36 -12.97
N SER A 169 4.82 -13.42 -12.58
CA SER A 169 6.28 -13.44 -12.47
C SER A 169 6.95 -13.19 -13.82
N GLU A 170 6.45 -13.81 -14.89
CA GLU A 170 6.95 -13.62 -16.26
C GLU A 170 6.83 -12.15 -16.70
N ARG A 171 5.68 -11.51 -16.43
CA ARG A 171 5.48 -10.07 -16.70
C ARG A 171 6.47 -9.20 -15.93
N ILE A 172 6.68 -9.47 -14.63
CA ILE A 172 7.66 -8.74 -13.82
C ILE A 172 9.07 -8.87 -14.42
N HIS A 173 9.44 -10.07 -14.87
CA HIS A 173 10.73 -10.33 -15.50
C HIS A 173 10.89 -9.56 -16.82
N LEU A 174 9.86 -9.56 -17.68
CA LEU A 174 9.85 -8.79 -18.93
C LEU A 174 9.99 -7.28 -18.70
N CYS A 175 9.31 -6.74 -17.70
CA CYS A 175 9.44 -5.33 -17.31
C CYS A 175 10.87 -5.00 -16.84
N LYS A 176 11.51 -5.88 -16.07
CA LYS A 176 12.88 -5.68 -15.58
C LYS A 176 13.93 -5.79 -16.68
N ALA A 177 13.78 -6.74 -17.61
CA ALA A 177 14.68 -6.89 -18.75
C ALA A 177 14.72 -5.64 -19.65
N LYS A 178 13.60 -4.91 -19.77
CA LYS A 178 13.51 -3.66 -20.54
C LYS A 178 14.10 -2.43 -19.83
N VAL A 179 14.29 -2.48 -18.50
CA VAL A 179 14.78 -1.35 -17.67
C VAL A 179 16.29 -1.38 -17.47
N GLN A 180 16.98 -2.48 -17.82
CA GLN A 180 18.44 -2.46 -17.90
C GLN A 180 18.87 -1.60 -19.10
N PRO A 181 19.59 -0.47 -18.91
CA PRO A 181 20.17 0.25 -20.02
C PRO A 181 21.26 -0.62 -20.62
N SER A 182 21.16 -0.90 -21.91
CA SER A 182 22.24 -1.47 -22.72
C SER A 182 23.45 -0.54 -22.68
N SER A 183 24.35 -0.75 -21.72
CA SER A 183 25.65 -0.11 -21.68
C SER A 183 26.62 -0.89 -22.55
N SER A 184 26.60 -0.67 -23.87
CA SER A 184 27.76 -0.87 -24.74
C SER A 184 27.61 -0.24 -26.12
N SER A 185 28.46 0.77 -26.34
CA SER A 185 29.17 1.17 -27.58
C SER A 185 28.44 1.73 -28.81
N SER A 186 28.68 3.04 -28.99
CA SER A 186 29.06 3.77 -30.22
C SER A 186 27.98 4.22 -31.23
N PRO A 187 28.10 5.47 -31.77
CA PRO A 187 27.12 6.06 -32.67
C PRO A 187 27.48 5.85 -34.15
N SER A 188 26.50 5.47 -34.96
CA SER A 188 26.59 5.57 -36.43
C SER A 188 25.27 6.07 -37.01
N ASN A 189 25.39 7.15 -37.76
CA ASN A 189 24.33 7.86 -38.49
C ASN A 189 23.65 6.99 -39.55
N ALA A 190 22.32 7.06 -39.67
CA ALA A 190 21.58 7.54 -40.85
C ALA A 190 20.08 7.16 -40.79
N PRO A 191 19.20 7.94 -41.45
CA PRO A 191 17.78 8.00 -41.15
C PRO A 191 16.94 7.08 -42.05
N ASN A 192 15.79 6.60 -41.54
CA ASN A 192 14.59 6.40 -42.35
C ASN A 192 13.38 6.14 -41.45
N GLY A 193 12.34 6.96 -41.62
CA GLY A 193 11.07 6.78 -40.94
C GLY A 193 10.30 5.57 -41.47
N THR A 194 9.63 4.87 -40.56
CA THR A 194 8.30 4.31 -40.81
C THR A 194 7.56 4.16 -39.47
N PRO A 195 6.23 4.33 -39.46
CA PRO A 195 5.45 4.60 -38.26
C PRO A 195 4.89 3.30 -37.67
N ASN A 196 5.23 3.00 -36.43
CA ASN A 196 4.37 2.24 -35.51
C ASN A 196 5.06 2.14 -34.15
N SER A 197 5.13 3.26 -33.42
CA SER A 197 5.22 3.15 -31.97
C SER A 197 3.82 2.83 -31.46
N SER A 198 3.44 1.56 -31.41
CA SER A 198 2.29 1.16 -30.59
C SER A 198 2.59 1.65 -29.18
N SER A 199 1.78 2.56 -28.64
CA SER A 199 2.04 3.08 -27.31
C SER A 199 1.94 1.95 -26.29
N ASP A 200 2.62 2.07 -25.14
CA ASP A 200 2.50 1.11 -24.02
C ASP A 200 1.04 0.84 -23.64
N PHE A 201 0.17 1.80 -23.90
CA PHE A 201 -1.28 1.72 -23.70
C PHE A 201 -1.97 0.80 -24.71
N ASP A 202 -1.52 0.80 -25.97
CA ASP A 202 -2.05 -0.06 -27.03
C ASP A 202 -1.63 -1.52 -26.82
N LEU A 203 -0.41 -1.75 -26.30
CA LEU A 203 0.08 -3.08 -25.92
C LEU A 203 -0.72 -3.63 -24.72
N TYR A 204 -0.97 -2.80 -23.71
CA TYR A 204 -1.82 -3.14 -22.57
C TYR A 204 -3.24 -3.55 -23.01
N PHE A 205 -3.86 -2.80 -23.91
CA PHE A 205 -5.19 -3.13 -24.41
C PHE A 205 -5.21 -4.36 -25.33
N THR A 206 -4.17 -4.57 -26.12
CA THR A 206 -4.05 -5.74 -27.01
C THR A 206 -3.97 -7.02 -26.19
N GLU A 207 -3.22 -7.04 -25.08
CA GLU A 207 -3.10 -8.21 -24.21
C GLU A 207 -4.34 -8.41 -23.32
N LEU A 208 -4.94 -7.32 -22.82
CA LEU A 208 -6.17 -7.38 -22.00
C LEU A 208 -7.36 -8.00 -22.75
N TYR A 209 -7.38 -7.88 -24.08
CA TYR A 209 -8.41 -8.47 -24.96
C TYR A 209 -7.94 -9.69 -25.76
N GLY A 210 -6.79 -10.29 -25.40
CA GLY A 210 -6.37 -11.60 -25.90
C GLY A 210 -5.61 -11.60 -27.24
N GLY A 211 -4.98 -10.50 -27.63
CA GLY A 211 -4.03 -10.45 -28.74
C GLY A 211 -2.62 -10.92 -28.33
N SER A 212 -1.87 -11.50 -29.27
CA SER A 212 -0.52 -12.05 -29.04
C SER A 212 0.59 -11.13 -29.59
N LEU A 213 1.70 -11.05 -28.84
CA LEU A 213 2.90 -10.25 -29.18
C LEU A 213 4.01 -11.11 -29.83
N PRO A 214 4.99 -10.51 -30.54
CA PRO A 214 6.07 -11.25 -31.21
C PRO A 214 7.01 -11.95 -30.22
N GLU A 215 7.26 -13.24 -30.49
CA GLU A 215 8.07 -14.15 -29.68
C GLU A 215 9.56 -13.85 -29.79
N GLN A 216 10.15 -13.29 -28.72
CA GLN A 216 11.59 -13.40 -28.46
C GLN A 216 11.74 -13.86 -27.00
N ASN A 217 12.37 -15.02 -26.79
CA ASN A 217 12.74 -15.66 -25.49
C ASN A 217 11.84 -16.78 -24.93
N ALA A 218 11.14 -17.57 -25.75
CA ALA A 218 10.23 -18.63 -25.27
C ALA A 218 10.90 -19.75 -24.42
N GLU A 219 12.14 -20.15 -24.71
CA GLU A 219 12.79 -21.30 -24.03
C GLU A 219 13.28 -21.00 -22.60
N GLU A 220 13.80 -19.79 -22.34
CA GLU A 220 14.21 -19.36 -21.00
C GLU A 220 13.00 -19.14 -20.09
N ILE A 221 11.91 -18.59 -20.64
CA ILE A 221 10.63 -18.37 -19.95
C ILE A 221 10.04 -19.70 -19.48
N GLN A 222 10.02 -20.72 -20.36
CA GLN A 222 9.50 -22.05 -20.04
C GLN A 222 10.28 -22.73 -18.90
N THR A 223 11.60 -22.49 -18.80
CA THR A 223 12.45 -23.11 -17.76
C THR A 223 12.25 -22.43 -16.40
N SER A 224 12.08 -21.10 -16.37
CA SER A 224 11.76 -20.34 -15.15
C SER A 224 10.34 -20.66 -14.63
N ALA A 225 9.35 -20.74 -15.51
CA ALA A 225 7.97 -21.12 -15.17
C ALA A 225 7.90 -22.49 -14.46
N ASN A 226 8.65 -23.48 -14.96
CA ASN A 226 8.73 -24.81 -14.35
C ASN A 226 9.40 -24.81 -12.97
N LYS A 227 10.35 -23.89 -12.74
CA LYS A 227 11.02 -23.73 -11.44
C LYS A 227 10.08 -23.11 -10.40
N ILE A 228 9.38 -22.04 -10.77
CA ILE A 228 8.38 -21.38 -9.92
C ILE A 228 7.27 -22.35 -9.55
N LEU A 229 6.78 -23.15 -10.50
CA LEU A 229 5.75 -24.14 -10.25
C LEU A 229 6.18 -25.16 -9.17
N ARG A 230 7.41 -25.68 -9.26
CA ARG A 230 7.95 -26.61 -8.24
C ARG A 230 8.02 -25.95 -6.85
N GLN A 231 8.41 -24.67 -6.81
CA GLN A 231 8.45 -23.92 -5.55
C GLN A 231 7.04 -23.71 -4.97
N LEU A 232 6.05 -23.36 -5.79
CA LEU A 232 4.65 -23.24 -5.37
C LEU A 232 4.07 -24.56 -4.85
N ILE A 233 4.44 -25.69 -5.46
CA ILE A 233 4.04 -27.02 -4.97
C ILE A 233 4.72 -27.32 -3.63
N SER A 234 5.96 -26.88 -3.42
CA SER A 234 6.65 -27.11 -2.13
C SER A 234 6.02 -26.34 -0.97
N LEU A 235 5.44 -25.16 -1.22
CA LEU A 235 4.72 -24.39 -0.19
C LEU A 235 3.50 -25.13 0.35
N ASP A 236 2.81 -25.90 -0.50
CA ASP A 236 1.67 -26.72 -0.06
C ASP A 236 2.05 -27.81 0.94
N ALA A 237 3.33 -28.19 1.00
CA ALA A 237 3.84 -29.19 1.93
C ALA A 237 4.28 -28.57 3.28
N GLU A 238 4.30 -27.24 3.41
CA GLU A 238 4.74 -26.58 4.64
C GLU A 238 3.73 -26.74 5.79
N ALA A 239 4.24 -26.63 7.02
CA ALA A 239 3.42 -26.70 8.23
C ALA A 239 2.59 -25.42 8.42
N HIS A 240 1.37 -25.58 8.93
CA HIS A 240 0.46 -24.48 9.22
C HIS A 240 1.08 -23.46 10.19
N GLN A 241 0.97 -22.18 9.82
CA GLN A 241 1.43 -21.06 10.64
C GLN A 241 0.27 -20.40 11.39
N ASN A 242 0.54 -19.93 12.61
CA ASN A 242 -0.49 -19.31 13.45
C ASN A 242 -0.79 -17.84 13.05
N SER A 243 -1.79 -17.24 13.70
CA SER A 243 -2.23 -15.87 13.41
C SER A 243 -1.19 -14.77 13.69
N HIS A 244 -0.21 -15.04 14.54
CA HIS A 244 0.88 -14.11 14.89
C HIS A 244 2.09 -14.24 13.96
N PHE A 245 2.03 -15.15 12.98
CA PHE A 245 3.10 -15.38 12.05
C PHE A 245 3.36 -14.17 11.15
N ASP A 246 4.63 -13.78 11.07
CA ASP A 246 5.08 -12.65 10.28
C ASP A 246 5.37 -13.07 8.83
N VAL A 247 4.34 -12.93 7.98
CA VAL A 247 4.41 -13.26 6.55
C VAL A 247 5.42 -12.38 5.81
N TRP A 248 5.64 -11.14 6.25
CA TRP A 248 6.59 -10.24 5.62
C TRP A 248 8.03 -10.73 5.84
N ASN A 249 8.39 -11.02 7.09
CA ASN A 249 9.71 -11.57 7.41
C ASN A 249 9.92 -12.96 6.79
N PHE A 250 8.86 -13.78 6.66
CA PHE A 250 8.92 -15.06 5.97
C PHE A 250 9.39 -14.96 4.52
N TRP A 251 8.84 -14.00 3.77
CA TRP A 251 9.24 -13.76 2.39
C TRP A 251 10.61 -13.08 2.31
N LEU A 252 10.91 -12.13 3.20
CA LEU A 252 12.21 -11.47 3.28
C LEU A 252 13.38 -12.47 3.43
N MET A 253 13.21 -13.48 4.30
CA MET A 253 14.20 -14.54 4.52
C MET A 253 14.35 -15.47 3.30
N ARG A 254 13.34 -15.53 2.42
CA ARG A 254 13.33 -16.34 1.20
C ARG A 254 13.76 -15.57 -0.05
N LYS A 255 14.10 -14.29 0.06
CA LYS A 255 14.55 -13.47 -1.07
C LYS A 255 15.70 -14.09 -1.86
N SER A 256 16.65 -14.75 -1.19
CA SER A 256 17.80 -15.39 -1.83
C SER A 256 17.52 -16.81 -2.34
N THR A 257 16.61 -17.54 -1.70
CA THR A 257 16.31 -18.94 -2.02
C THR A 257 15.17 -19.08 -3.04
N HIS A 258 14.22 -18.15 -3.02
CA HIS A 258 13.02 -18.10 -3.86
C HIS A 258 12.82 -16.68 -4.42
N PRO A 259 13.77 -16.16 -5.22
CA PRO A 259 13.75 -14.77 -5.69
C PRO A 259 12.50 -14.44 -6.52
N GLU A 260 12.09 -15.35 -7.40
CA GLU A 260 10.92 -15.17 -8.28
C GLU A 260 9.61 -15.09 -7.47
N LEU A 261 9.44 -15.98 -6.48
CA LEU A 261 8.25 -15.95 -5.60
C LEU A 261 8.25 -14.78 -4.63
N TYR A 262 9.43 -14.39 -4.11
CA TYR A 262 9.56 -13.20 -3.28
C TYR A 262 9.04 -11.97 -4.02
N GLU A 263 9.41 -11.80 -5.29
CA GLU A 263 9.00 -10.66 -6.10
C GLU A 263 7.50 -10.60 -6.38
N VAL A 264 6.83 -11.76 -6.46
CA VAL A 264 5.37 -11.80 -6.60
C VAL A 264 4.67 -11.62 -5.25
N ALA A 265 5.32 -11.98 -4.15
CA ALA A 265 4.75 -11.94 -2.79
C ALA A 265 4.92 -10.60 -2.06
N THR A 266 5.83 -9.72 -2.50
CA THR A 266 6.12 -8.41 -1.87
C THR A 266 5.87 -7.23 -2.80
#